data_AF-A0A8I0VLT6-F1
#
_entry.id   AF-A0A8I0VLT6-F1
#
_cell.length_a   1.000
_cell.length_b   1.000
_cell.length_c   1.000
_cell.angle_alpha   90.00
_cell.angle_beta   90.00
_cell.angle_gamma   90.00
#
_symmetry.space_group_name_H-M   'P 1'
#
loop_
_entity.id
_entity.type
_entity.pdbx_description
1 polymer ?
#
loop_
_entity_poly.entity_id
_entity_poly.type
_entity_poly.pdbx_seq_one_letter_code
_entity_poly.pdbx_strand_id
1 'polypeptide(L)'
;MQESTILTQISREDLEAKLGRGVPEEIVVRNGTSWKCPVYVQRIPPCRDACPSSEDIRGYLTSISQAGMLKISHETALDQAWELLTDKNPLPATHGRICPHPCESGCNRQYMTDGAVAINNMERFIGDHGLNRKLKYKKLTDKVSGKKVAVVGSGPAGLSCAYQLARRGHKVTIFEAFEKTGGMLRYGIPTYRLPDEILDAEVQNILDLGVELKCNTRIGRDISFGDMKKQFDAVFLGLGAHKGSVMDIPGEDSANVFTAASFLNRVNSGAKVEIGSQVIVIGGGDSAMDAARVSLRLQAELDAAEASGDAGAYDHARAEMDKKAQHDEETVSIEKTALDSARSALRVSKYTKVTVLYRRTKDEMPAIAKDVVEAEHEGIHFELLTAPVEIVTNGGRATGVKCIRMELGAPDSSGRRRPVPVAGSEFVIACDTIIMGIGQVPELEQGMETLADKWGWLSVDKTFNTATPGVFAGGDVIGLGISTRSVGHGRLAARAIHAYLLGENINLPHKARPVKHTEMRLGFYPPSKRHEEQQIPLDEATRTFKETTRTISFEDALSESKRCLSCGLCFVCDQCRIYCPREAIERDFKRPQGKVMHTDYTRCNGCHVCHLACPCGYIQMGMGL
;
A
#
# COMPACT_ATOMS: atom_id res chain seq x y z
N MET A 1 13.28 -45.01 9.38
CA MET A 1 14.19 -45.13 10.54
C MET A 1 15.18 -43.98 10.41
N GLN A 2 14.85 -42.85 11.06
CA GLN A 2 15.56 -42.27 12.21
C GLN A 2 16.96 -41.77 11.78
N GLU A 3 17.29 -40.48 11.82
CA GLU A 3 17.04 -39.52 12.91
C GLU A 3 16.71 -38.11 12.38
N SER A 4 15.54 -37.62 12.79
CA SER A 4 15.20 -36.20 12.83
C SER A 4 15.64 -35.67 14.20
N THR A 5 16.68 -34.84 14.26
CA THR A 5 17.02 -34.15 15.50
C THR A 5 16.02 -33.01 15.72
N ILE A 6 14.99 -33.33 16.50
CA ILE A 6 14.05 -32.39 17.09
C ILE A 6 14.88 -31.41 17.93
N LEU A 7 14.91 -30.13 17.56
CA LEU A 7 15.30 -29.06 18.47
C LEU A 7 14.18 -28.91 19.50
N THR A 8 14.16 -29.84 20.46
CA THR A 8 13.34 -29.73 21.66
C THR A 8 13.74 -28.47 22.40
N GLN A 9 12.76 -27.66 22.80
CA GLN A 9 12.94 -26.59 23.77
C GLN A 9 13.58 -27.21 25.02
N ILE A 10 14.89 -27.01 25.18
CA ILE A 10 15.57 -27.34 26.43
C ILE A 10 14.95 -26.42 27.48
N SER A 11 14.35 -27.00 28.51
CA SER A 11 13.82 -26.23 29.63
C SER A 11 14.96 -25.41 30.24
N ARG A 12 14.65 -24.24 30.79
CA ARG A 12 15.66 -23.41 31.46
C ARG A 12 16.41 -24.20 32.54
N GLU A 13 15.71 -25.09 33.23
CA GLU A 13 16.25 -25.98 34.26
C GLU A 13 17.22 -27.03 33.71
N ASP A 14 16.94 -27.61 32.53
CA ASP A 14 17.84 -28.58 31.88
C ASP A 14 19.11 -27.91 31.32
N LEU A 15 18.99 -26.66 30.86
CA LEU A 15 20.14 -25.85 30.45
C LEU A 15 21.01 -25.49 31.66
N GLU A 16 20.38 -25.11 32.77
CA GLU A 16 21.05 -24.81 34.05
C GLU A 16 21.76 -26.03 34.63
N ALA A 17 21.19 -27.23 34.49
CA ALA A 17 21.80 -28.49 34.94
C ALA A 17 23.01 -28.89 34.09
N LYS A 18 22.95 -28.75 32.76
CA LYS A 18 24.07 -29.05 31.86
C LYS A 18 25.25 -28.09 31.99
N LEU A 19 24.99 -26.83 32.37
CA LEU A 19 26.00 -25.79 32.46
C LEU A 19 26.77 -25.74 33.78
N GLY A 20 26.45 -26.64 34.74
CA GLY A 20 27.16 -26.89 36.00
C GLY A 20 27.56 -25.60 36.74
N ARG A 21 26.76 -25.18 37.73
CA ARG A 21 27.02 -23.97 38.52
C ARG A 21 28.42 -24.03 39.17
N GLY A 22 29.40 -23.39 38.54
CA GLY A 22 30.60 -22.93 39.21
C GLY A 22 30.23 -21.89 40.26
N VAL A 23 31.12 -21.69 41.24
CA VAL A 23 30.95 -20.74 42.34
C VAL A 23 30.55 -19.37 41.76
N PRO A 24 29.45 -18.72 42.23
CA PRO A 24 28.81 -17.60 41.55
C PRO A 24 29.69 -16.37 41.26
N GLU A 25 30.86 -16.26 41.89
CA GLU A 25 31.68 -15.05 41.87
C GLU A 25 32.76 -15.03 40.78
N GLU A 26 33.15 -16.17 40.19
CA GLU A 26 34.38 -16.21 39.36
C GLU A 26 34.21 -16.64 37.89
N ILE A 27 33.14 -17.36 37.52
CA ILE A 27 33.02 -17.85 36.13
C ILE A 27 31.88 -17.13 35.41
N VAL A 28 32.27 -16.22 34.50
CA VAL A 28 31.36 -15.40 33.69
C VAL A 28 31.10 -15.99 32.30
N VAL A 29 32.03 -16.80 31.76
CA VAL A 29 31.96 -17.40 30.42
C VAL A 29 32.34 -18.88 30.51
N ARG A 30 31.51 -19.78 29.95
CA ARG A 30 31.80 -21.22 29.84
C ARG A 30 31.51 -21.66 28.41
N ASN A 31 32.50 -22.22 27.71
CA ASN A 31 32.39 -22.66 26.31
C ASN A 31 31.87 -21.57 25.35
N GLY A 32 32.36 -20.33 25.48
CA GLY A 32 31.88 -19.16 24.72
C GLY A 32 30.61 -18.53 25.28
N THR A 33 29.74 -19.33 25.90
CA THR A 33 28.43 -18.87 26.37
C THR A 33 28.47 -18.20 27.75
N SER A 34 27.59 -17.21 27.96
CA SER A 34 27.44 -16.51 29.24
C SER A 34 25.98 -16.17 29.54
N TRP A 35 25.51 -16.56 30.72
CA TRP A 35 24.18 -16.19 31.24
C TRP A 35 24.19 -14.87 32.04
N LYS A 36 25.35 -14.20 32.15
CA LYS A 36 25.50 -12.91 32.84
C LYS A 36 25.91 -11.78 31.89
N CYS A 37 26.54 -12.08 30.76
CA CYS A 37 27.02 -11.06 29.83
C CYS A 37 25.94 -10.57 28.85
N PRO A 38 26.09 -9.34 28.33
CA PRO A 38 25.20 -8.79 27.33
C PRO A 38 25.28 -9.57 26.02
N VAL A 39 24.18 -9.57 25.27
CA VAL A 39 24.11 -10.04 23.89
C VAL A 39 23.42 -9.03 23.01
N TYR A 40 23.92 -8.91 21.79
CA TYR A 40 23.40 -8.02 20.77
C TYR A 40 22.30 -8.74 19.98
N VAL A 41 21.04 -8.44 20.29
CA VAL A 41 19.88 -9.11 19.69
C VAL A 41 19.21 -8.14 18.74
N GLN A 42 19.42 -8.34 17.44
CA GLN A 42 18.68 -7.60 16.42
C GLN A 42 17.21 -7.98 16.49
N ARG A 43 16.36 -6.98 16.72
CA ARG A 43 14.90 -7.15 16.78
C ARG A 43 14.23 -6.46 15.58
N ILE A 44 13.01 -6.86 15.29
CA ILE A 44 12.20 -6.19 14.25
C ILE A 44 11.73 -4.84 14.80
N PRO A 45 11.88 -3.74 14.04
CA PRO A 45 11.30 -2.46 14.43
C PRO A 45 9.77 -2.50 14.19
N PRO A 46 8.94 -1.98 15.10
CA PRO A 46 7.48 -2.00 14.96
C PRO A 46 6.92 -1.43 13.65
N CYS A 47 7.57 -0.41 13.07
CA CYS A 47 7.17 0.13 11.77
C CYS A 47 7.25 -0.91 10.64
N ARG A 48 8.26 -1.79 10.67
CA ARG A 48 8.39 -2.91 9.72
C ARG A 48 7.38 -4.02 9.97
N ASP A 49 7.04 -4.25 11.24
CA ASP A 49 6.02 -5.23 11.62
C ASP A 49 4.62 -4.79 11.17
N ALA A 50 4.34 -3.50 11.25
CA ALA A 50 3.09 -2.89 10.80
C ALA A 50 3.01 -2.69 9.28
N CYS A 51 4.14 -2.60 8.58
CA CYS A 51 4.19 -2.49 7.12
C CYS A 51 3.81 -3.84 6.46
N PRO A 52 2.72 -3.91 5.66
CA PRO A 52 2.34 -5.15 4.98
C PRO A 52 3.38 -5.66 3.96
N SER A 53 4.13 -4.76 3.34
CA SER A 53 5.28 -5.10 2.47
C SER A 53 6.50 -5.57 3.27
N SER A 54 6.53 -5.32 4.58
CA SER A 54 7.64 -5.60 5.50
C SER A 54 8.97 -4.95 5.11
N GLU A 55 8.91 -3.72 4.60
CA GLU A 55 10.05 -2.90 4.20
C GLU A 55 11.07 -2.67 5.32
N ASP A 56 12.34 -2.47 4.96
CA ASP A 56 13.40 -2.17 5.94
C ASP A 56 13.48 -0.68 6.27
N ILE A 57 12.40 -0.17 6.86
CA ILE A 57 12.21 1.24 7.22
C ILE A 57 13.35 1.78 8.08
N ARG A 58 13.71 1.02 9.10
CA ARG A 58 14.85 1.36 9.95
C ARG A 58 16.14 1.40 9.12
N GLY A 59 16.36 0.39 8.27
CA GLY A 59 17.54 0.30 7.41
C GLY A 59 17.74 1.56 6.57
N TYR A 60 16.80 1.88 5.69
CA TYR A 60 16.96 3.01 4.77
C TYR A 60 17.05 4.37 5.48
N LEU A 61 16.35 4.57 6.62
CA LEU A 61 16.51 5.80 7.42
C LEU A 61 17.88 5.89 8.09
N THR A 62 18.40 4.77 8.58
CA THR A 62 19.73 4.73 9.20
C THR A 62 20.85 4.89 8.18
N SER A 63 20.69 4.41 6.94
CA SER A 63 21.64 4.65 5.85
C SER A 63 21.82 6.15 5.59
N ILE A 64 20.73 6.92 5.55
CA ILE A 64 20.75 8.36 5.33
C ILE A 64 21.35 9.10 6.53
N SER A 65 20.82 8.85 7.73
CA SER A 65 21.22 9.59 8.94
C SER A 65 22.66 9.33 9.38
N GLN A 66 23.23 8.16 9.05
CA GLN A 66 24.60 7.78 9.44
C GLN A 66 25.66 8.04 8.35
N ALA A 67 25.27 8.62 7.21
CA ALA A 67 26.18 8.85 6.09
C ALA A 67 27.50 9.53 6.50
N GLY A 68 27.41 10.62 7.30
CA GLY A 68 28.58 11.34 7.79
C GLY A 68 29.50 10.52 8.71
N MET A 69 28.92 9.69 9.59
CA MET A 69 29.69 8.80 10.47
C MET A 69 30.44 7.74 9.66
N LEU A 70 29.81 7.22 8.60
CA LEU A 70 30.37 6.21 7.72
C LEU A 70 31.28 6.80 6.62
N LYS A 71 31.45 8.12 6.59
CA LYS A 71 32.23 8.85 5.57
C LYS A 71 31.80 8.52 4.14
N ILE A 72 30.50 8.32 3.93
CA ILE A 72 29.89 8.15 2.60
C ILE A 72 29.14 9.43 2.22
N SER A 73 29.06 9.73 0.92
CA SER A 73 28.28 10.88 0.45
C SER A 73 26.79 10.66 0.71
N HIS A 74 26.03 11.74 0.88
CA HIS A 74 24.58 11.66 1.03
C HIS A 74 23.89 11.05 -0.18
N GLU A 75 24.40 11.31 -1.39
CA GLU A 75 23.89 10.72 -2.62
C GLU A 75 24.06 9.19 -2.64
N THR A 76 25.24 8.67 -2.26
CA THR A 76 25.47 7.23 -2.12
C THR A 76 24.60 6.62 -1.02
N ALA A 77 24.39 7.33 0.09
CA ALA A 77 23.51 6.88 1.16
C ALA A 77 22.03 6.79 0.70
N LEU A 78 21.60 7.69 -0.18
CA LEU A 78 20.27 7.67 -0.77
C LEU A 78 20.09 6.53 -1.78
N ASP A 79 21.12 6.24 -2.59
CA ASP A 79 21.10 5.07 -3.47
C ASP A 79 20.97 3.78 -2.66
N GLN A 80 21.74 3.63 -1.57
CA GLN A 80 21.64 2.49 -0.66
C GLN A 80 20.27 2.42 0.03
N ALA A 81 19.70 3.56 0.42
CA ALA A 81 18.36 3.64 1.00
C ALA A 81 17.30 3.14 0.00
N TRP A 82 17.42 3.53 -1.28
CA TRP A 82 16.55 3.06 -2.36
C TRP A 82 16.71 1.56 -2.63
N GLU A 83 17.93 1.02 -2.61
CA GLU A 83 18.16 -0.43 -2.74
C GLU A 83 17.51 -1.23 -1.60
N LEU A 84 17.61 -0.74 -0.35
CA LEU A 84 16.99 -1.37 0.82
C LEU A 84 15.46 -1.34 0.76
N LEU A 85 14.90 -0.21 0.33
CA LEU A 85 13.47 0.00 0.12
C LEU A 85 12.94 -0.96 -0.96
N THR A 86 13.61 -0.98 -2.11
CA THR A 86 13.17 -1.72 -3.31
C THR A 86 13.37 -3.22 -3.22
N ASP A 87 14.20 -3.71 -2.31
CA ASP A 87 14.30 -5.15 -2.04
C ASP A 87 12.93 -5.79 -1.73
N LYS A 88 12.04 -5.01 -1.07
CA LYS A 88 10.69 -5.45 -0.68
C LYS A 88 9.59 -4.82 -1.51
N ASN A 89 9.68 -3.53 -1.82
CA ASN A 89 8.63 -2.79 -2.51
C ASN A 89 9.15 -2.26 -3.85
N PRO A 90 8.72 -2.80 -5.00
CA PRO A 90 9.18 -2.34 -6.32
C PRO A 90 8.43 -1.10 -6.83
N LEU A 91 7.60 -0.47 -6.01
CA LEU A 91 6.81 0.71 -6.38
C LEU A 91 6.91 1.80 -5.28
N PRO A 92 8.11 2.18 -4.80
CA PRO A 92 8.26 3.14 -3.71
C PRO A 92 7.75 4.55 -4.02
N ALA A 93 7.96 5.08 -5.22
CA ALA A 93 7.48 6.41 -5.60
C ALA A 93 5.95 6.44 -5.66
N THR A 94 5.34 5.34 -6.12
CA THR A 94 3.88 5.15 -6.06
C THR A 94 3.39 5.07 -4.61
N HIS A 95 3.92 4.17 -3.78
CA HIS A 95 3.44 3.98 -2.40
C HIS A 95 3.71 5.19 -1.51
N GLY A 96 4.78 5.93 -1.75
CA GLY A 96 5.04 7.21 -1.11
C GLY A 96 3.94 8.26 -1.33
N ARG A 97 3.08 8.09 -2.34
CA ARG A 97 1.94 8.99 -2.63
C ARG A 97 0.60 8.48 -2.11
N ILE A 98 0.37 7.17 -2.15
CA ILE A 98 -0.97 6.60 -1.95
C ILE A 98 -1.12 5.74 -0.68
N CYS A 99 -0.03 5.39 -0.02
CA CYS A 99 -0.08 4.46 1.11
C CYS A 99 -0.69 5.13 2.36
N PRO A 100 -1.59 4.45 3.10
CA PRO A 100 -2.09 4.93 4.40
C PRO A 100 -1.08 4.79 5.54
N HIS A 101 0.17 4.45 5.23
CA HIS A 101 1.31 4.45 6.13
C HIS A 101 1.06 3.83 7.53
N PRO A 102 0.56 2.57 7.61
CA PRO A 102 0.36 1.87 8.88
C PRO A 102 1.67 1.71 9.68
N CYS A 103 2.81 1.78 8.99
CA CYS A 103 4.14 1.85 9.59
C CYS A 103 4.33 3.03 10.56
N GLU A 104 3.65 4.16 10.34
CA GLU A 104 3.71 5.32 11.23
C GLU A 104 2.85 5.11 12.48
N SER A 105 1.68 4.51 12.31
CA SER A 105 0.82 4.07 13.44
C SER A 105 1.49 3.00 14.29
N GLY A 106 2.41 2.22 13.72
CA GLY A 106 3.24 1.27 14.47
C GLY A 106 4.51 1.88 15.09
N CYS A 107 4.89 3.12 14.74
CA CYS A 107 6.19 3.66 15.09
C CYS A 107 6.34 3.97 16.59
N ASN A 108 7.41 3.49 17.24
CA ASN A 108 7.65 3.78 18.66
C ASN A 108 7.85 5.28 18.96
N ARG A 109 8.21 6.12 17.97
CA ARG A 109 8.36 7.57 18.19
C ARG A 109 7.03 8.28 18.45
N GLN A 110 5.89 7.69 18.07
CA GLN A 110 4.56 8.27 18.35
C GLN A 110 4.28 8.48 19.84
N TYR A 111 5.00 7.78 20.73
CA TYR A 111 4.91 7.93 22.18
C TYR A 111 5.74 9.11 22.73
N MET A 112 6.43 9.84 21.85
CA MET A 112 7.11 11.09 22.16
C MET A 112 6.23 12.28 21.76
N THR A 113 6.54 13.47 22.27
CA THR A 113 5.75 14.68 22.07
C THR A 113 5.75 15.21 20.64
N ASP A 114 6.63 14.71 19.78
CA ASP A 114 6.81 15.16 18.40
C ASP A 114 6.29 14.17 17.35
N GLY A 115 5.59 13.11 17.77
CA GLY A 115 4.89 12.19 16.89
C GLY A 115 5.79 11.20 16.13
N ALA A 116 5.17 10.38 15.28
CA ALA A 116 5.86 9.38 14.48
C ALA A 116 6.88 10.00 13.51
N VAL A 117 7.82 9.18 13.03
CA VAL A 117 8.63 9.53 11.85
C VAL A 117 7.71 9.61 10.64
N ALA A 118 7.88 10.61 9.78
CA ALA A 118 7.19 10.78 8.50
C ALA A 118 7.72 9.78 7.45
N ILE A 119 7.46 8.50 7.71
CA ILE A 119 7.94 7.37 6.92
C ILE A 119 7.40 7.46 5.49
N ASN A 120 6.15 7.88 5.29
CA ASN A 120 5.56 8.01 3.96
C ASN A 120 6.27 9.07 3.12
N ASN A 121 6.57 10.23 3.71
CA ASN A 121 7.32 11.29 3.04
C ASN A 121 8.75 10.85 2.71
N MET A 122 9.39 10.08 3.61
CA MET A 122 10.69 9.49 3.34
C MET A 122 10.64 8.44 2.22
N GLU A 123 9.60 7.60 2.17
CA GLU A 123 9.38 6.63 1.09
C GLU A 123 9.23 7.35 -0.25
N ARG A 124 8.41 8.40 -0.33
CA ARG A 124 8.25 9.24 -1.52
C ARG A 124 9.56 9.87 -1.95
N PHE A 125 10.26 10.52 -1.02
CA PHE A 125 11.54 11.19 -1.29
C PHE A 125 12.58 10.22 -1.86
N ILE A 126 12.72 9.04 -1.26
CA ILE A 126 13.67 8.02 -1.72
C ILE A 126 13.23 7.41 -3.06
N GLY A 127 11.93 7.18 -3.25
CA GLY A 127 11.36 6.71 -4.51
C GLY A 127 11.64 7.68 -5.67
N ASP A 128 11.33 8.96 -5.48
CA ASP A 128 11.57 10.03 -6.45
C ASP A 128 13.07 10.19 -6.75
N HIS A 129 13.95 10.07 -5.73
CA HIS A 129 15.41 10.03 -5.93
C HIS A 129 15.81 8.89 -6.88
N GLY A 130 15.27 7.70 -6.69
CA GLY A 130 15.55 6.55 -7.55
C GLY A 130 15.13 6.76 -9.01
N LEU A 131 13.95 7.36 -9.22
CA LEU A 131 13.47 7.72 -10.56
C LEU A 131 14.35 8.78 -11.23
N ASN A 132 14.67 9.87 -10.51
CA ASN A 132 15.50 10.96 -11.01
C ASN A 132 16.91 10.49 -11.39
N ARG A 133 17.48 9.57 -10.60
CA ARG A 133 18.79 8.97 -10.86
C ARG A 133 18.76 7.79 -11.82
N LYS A 134 17.56 7.36 -12.26
CA LYS A 134 17.35 6.19 -13.13
C LYS A 134 18.03 4.92 -12.58
N LEU A 135 17.97 4.74 -11.26
CA LEU A 135 18.55 3.58 -10.60
C LEU A 135 17.88 2.30 -11.11
N LYS A 136 18.67 1.22 -11.20
CA LYS A 136 18.23 -0.04 -11.79
C LYS A 136 18.06 -1.11 -10.72
N TYR A 137 17.01 -1.92 -10.89
CA TYR A 137 16.76 -3.02 -9.97
C TYR A 137 17.83 -4.10 -10.05
N LYS A 138 18.25 -4.58 -8.89
CA LYS A 138 19.28 -5.60 -8.74
C LYS A 138 18.72 -7.01 -8.90
N LYS A 139 19.25 -7.78 -9.86
CA LYS A 139 19.06 -9.23 -9.94
C LYS A 139 19.73 -9.90 -8.74
N LEU A 140 19.10 -10.95 -8.21
CA LEU A 140 19.66 -11.76 -7.12
C LEU A 140 20.59 -12.86 -7.63
N THR A 141 20.49 -13.19 -8.93
CA THR A 141 21.31 -14.19 -9.60
C THR A 141 21.36 -13.86 -11.09
N ASP A 142 22.50 -14.12 -11.72
CA ASP A 142 22.63 -14.08 -13.19
C ASP A 142 22.23 -15.41 -13.84
N LYS A 143 22.02 -16.47 -13.04
CA LYS A 143 21.60 -17.78 -13.55
C LYS A 143 20.14 -17.74 -13.98
N VAL A 144 19.89 -18.16 -15.22
CA VAL A 144 18.52 -18.41 -15.72
C VAL A 144 18.08 -19.80 -15.26
N SER A 145 16.90 -19.88 -14.64
CA SER A 145 16.34 -21.12 -14.10
C SER A 145 15.75 -22.07 -15.15
N GLY A 146 15.47 -21.57 -16.36
CA GLY A 146 14.75 -22.28 -17.40
C GLY A 146 13.24 -22.42 -17.16
N LYS A 147 12.73 -21.97 -16.01
CA LYS A 147 11.31 -22.05 -15.62
C LYS A 147 10.53 -20.84 -16.12
N LYS A 148 9.30 -21.08 -16.58
CA LYS A 148 8.36 -20.09 -17.10
C LYS A 148 7.20 -19.89 -16.13
N VAL A 149 6.94 -18.63 -15.77
CA VAL A 149 5.84 -18.27 -14.88
C VAL A 149 4.91 -17.27 -15.56
N ALA A 150 3.61 -17.56 -15.52
CA ALA A 150 2.60 -16.59 -15.91
C ALA A 150 2.13 -15.78 -14.70
N VAL A 151 2.04 -14.47 -14.86
CA VAL A 151 1.43 -13.54 -13.91
C VAL A 151 0.19 -12.95 -14.56
N VAL A 152 -0.98 -13.20 -13.99
CA VAL A 152 -2.26 -12.72 -14.54
C VAL A 152 -2.70 -11.50 -13.73
N GLY A 153 -2.77 -10.34 -14.41
CA GLY A 153 -3.00 -9.03 -13.81
C GLY A 153 -1.70 -8.28 -13.52
N SER A 154 -1.63 -7.02 -13.92
CA SER A 154 -0.47 -6.13 -13.72
C SER A 154 -0.70 -5.08 -12.61
N GLY A 155 -1.59 -5.38 -11.67
CA GLY A 155 -1.72 -4.60 -10.43
C GLY A 155 -0.52 -4.76 -9.48
N PRO A 156 -0.52 -4.11 -8.30
CA PRO A 156 0.60 -4.13 -7.36
C PRO A 156 1.09 -5.53 -6.99
N ALA A 157 0.15 -6.49 -6.83
CA ALA A 157 0.50 -7.87 -6.51
C ALA A 157 1.20 -8.58 -7.67
N GLY A 158 0.68 -8.43 -8.89
CA GLY A 158 1.27 -9.01 -10.10
C GLY A 158 2.65 -8.44 -10.39
N LEU A 159 2.79 -7.11 -10.34
CA LEU A 159 4.07 -6.40 -10.51
C LEU A 159 5.10 -6.84 -9.46
N SER A 160 4.70 -6.93 -8.18
CA SER A 160 5.58 -7.43 -7.11
C SER A 160 6.00 -8.88 -7.30
N CYS A 161 5.07 -9.75 -7.70
CA CYS A 161 5.37 -11.15 -7.98
C CYS A 161 6.35 -11.29 -9.15
N ALA A 162 6.08 -10.61 -10.27
CA ALA A 162 6.93 -10.62 -11.45
C ALA A 162 8.34 -10.08 -11.15
N TYR A 163 8.42 -8.94 -10.47
CA TYR A 163 9.68 -8.34 -10.01
C TYR A 163 10.53 -9.35 -9.21
N GLN A 164 9.93 -10.00 -8.21
CA GLN A 164 10.63 -10.93 -7.33
C GLN A 164 11.06 -12.22 -8.05
N LEU A 165 10.25 -12.73 -8.98
CA LEU A 165 10.58 -13.93 -9.76
C LEU A 165 11.67 -13.64 -10.81
N ALA A 166 11.59 -12.50 -11.50
CA ALA A 166 12.59 -12.09 -12.49
C ALA A 166 13.96 -11.89 -11.85
N ARG A 167 14.02 -11.28 -10.65
CA ARG A 167 15.26 -11.16 -9.86
C ARG A 167 15.89 -12.51 -9.52
N ARG A 168 15.10 -13.58 -9.44
CA ARG A 168 15.54 -14.97 -9.16
C ARG A 168 15.86 -15.77 -10.43
N GLY A 169 15.84 -15.15 -11.61
CA GLY A 169 16.20 -15.80 -12.87
C GLY A 169 15.10 -16.63 -13.50
N HIS A 170 13.83 -16.44 -13.12
CA HIS A 170 12.69 -17.04 -13.82
C HIS A 170 12.30 -16.21 -15.04
N LYS A 171 11.84 -16.89 -16.09
CA LYS A 171 11.20 -16.22 -17.23
C LYS A 171 9.75 -15.92 -16.86
N VAL A 172 9.39 -14.64 -16.81
CA VAL A 172 8.05 -14.20 -16.39
C VAL A 172 7.35 -13.51 -17.55
N THR A 173 6.07 -13.85 -17.75
CA THR A 173 5.18 -13.14 -18.67
C THR A 173 3.97 -12.63 -17.89
N ILE A 174 3.75 -11.32 -17.90
CA ILE A 174 2.56 -10.65 -17.35
C ILE A 174 1.49 -10.59 -18.43
N PHE A 175 0.27 -10.99 -18.10
CA PHE A 175 -0.92 -10.86 -18.93
C PHE A 175 -1.86 -9.84 -18.28
N GLU A 176 -2.11 -8.74 -18.98
CA GLU A 176 -2.95 -7.63 -18.53
C GLU A 176 -4.18 -7.53 -19.45
N ALA A 177 -5.36 -7.45 -18.85
CA ALA A 177 -6.61 -7.37 -19.58
C ALA A 177 -6.83 -5.99 -20.20
N PHE A 178 -6.32 -4.94 -19.56
CA PHE A 178 -6.41 -3.57 -20.04
C PHE A 178 -5.26 -3.21 -21.00
N GLU A 179 -5.35 -2.01 -21.60
CA GLU A 179 -4.36 -1.50 -22.53
C GLU A 179 -3.02 -1.16 -21.84
N LYS A 180 -3.09 -0.65 -20.60
CA LYS A 180 -1.94 -0.23 -19.82
C LYS A 180 -1.87 -0.98 -18.49
N THR A 181 -0.67 -0.99 -17.92
CA THR A 181 -0.38 -1.69 -16.67
C THR A 181 -0.80 -0.91 -15.43
N GLY A 182 -0.81 -1.57 -14.27
CA GLY A 182 -0.96 -0.92 -12.96
C GLY A 182 -2.25 -1.28 -12.23
N GLY A 183 -3.23 -1.87 -12.92
CA GLY A 183 -4.51 -2.24 -12.31
C GLY A 183 -5.19 -1.05 -11.62
N MET A 184 -5.69 -1.24 -10.41
CA MET A 184 -6.35 -0.18 -9.63
C MET A 184 -5.46 1.04 -9.34
N LEU A 185 -4.13 0.93 -9.41
CA LEU A 185 -3.24 2.10 -9.32
C LEU A 185 -3.49 3.09 -10.46
N ARG A 186 -3.75 2.58 -11.67
CA ARG A 186 -4.06 3.41 -12.85
C ARG A 186 -5.53 3.69 -12.99
N TYR A 187 -6.34 2.63 -12.89
CA TYR A 187 -7.76 2.68 -13.24
C TYR A 187 -8.68 3.01 -12.06
N GLY A 188 -8.12 3.20 -10.86
CA GLY A 188 -8.89 3.55 -9.66
C GLY A 188 -8.40 4.81 -8.97
N ILE A 189 -7.09 4.97 -8.82
CA ILE A 189 -6.51 6.13 -8.13
C ILE A 189 -6.43 7.31 -9.09
N PRO A 190 -6.95 8.49 -8.73
CA PRO A 190 -6.89 9.67 -9.59
C PRO A 190 -5.46 10.17 -9.85
N THR A 191 -5.23 10.74 -11.04
CA THR A 191 -3.91 11.25 -11.48
C THR A 191 -3.36 12.38 -10.61
N TYR A 192 -4.23 13.16 -9.97
CA TYR A 192 -3.82 14.20 -9.00
C TYR A 192 -3.23 13.62 -7.70
N ARG A 193 -3.45 12.32 -7.42
CA ARG A 193 -2.82 11.59 -6.31
C ARG A 193 -1.63 10.76 -6.79
N LEU A 194 -1.77 10.12 -7.95
CA LEU A 194 -0.74 9.28 -8.54
C LEU A 194 -0.59 9.60 -10.03
N PRO A 195 0.41 10.42 -10.41
CA PRO A 195 0.66 10.73 -11.81
C PRO A 195 1.04 9.48 -12.61
N ASP A 196 0.52 9.37 -13.83
CA ASP A 196 0.72 8.21 -14.71
C ASP A 196 2.20 7.96 -15.02
N GLU A 197 2.97 9.03 -15.20
CA GLU A 197 4.40 8.99 -15.51
C GLU A 197 5.24 8.37 -14.39
N ILE A 198 4.82 8.53 -13.13
CA ILE A 198 5.48 7.94 -11.97
C ILE A 198 5.27 6.42 -11.99
N LEU A 199 4.02 6.00 -12.19
CA LEU A 199 3.66 4.59 -12.28
C LEU A 199 4.33 3.92 -13.49
N ASP A 200 4.31 4.58 -14.65
CA ASP A 200 4.95 4.09 -15.87
C ASP A 200 6.46 3.87 -15.68
N ALA A 201 7.15 4.82 -15.03
CA ALA A 201 8.58 4.70 -14.79
C ALA A 201 8.93 3.52 -13.85
N GLU A 202 8.14 3.30 -12.80
CA GLU A 202 8.38 2.17 -11.90
C GLU A 202 8.03 0.82 -12.53
N VAL A 203 6.95 0.74 -13.30
CA VAL A 203 6.63 -0.47 -14.08
C VAL A 203 7.75 -0.75 -15.09
N GLN A 204 8.25 0.27 -15.79
CA GLN A 204 9.34 0.09 -16.75
C GLN A 204 10.60 -0.47 -16.08
N ASN A 205 10.94 -0.01 -14.87
CA ASN A 205 12.07 -0.59 -14.12
C ASN A 205 11.88 -2.09 -13.83
N ILE A 206 10.65 -2.57 -13.63
CA ILE A 206 10.34 -4.00 -13.49
C ILE A 206 10.52 -4.73 -14.83
N LEU A 207 10.01 -4.15 -15.92
CA LEU A 207 10.13 -4.73 -17.26
C LEU A 207 11.59 -4.85 -17.72
N ASP A 208 12.44 -3.88 -17.36
CA ASP A 208 13.88 -3.86 -17.63
C ASP A 208 14.64 -5.08 -17.06
N LEU A 209 14.04 -5.84 -16.13
CA LEU A 209 14.60 -7.11 -15.66
C LEU A 209 14.47 -8.26 -16.68
N GLY A 210 13.76 -8.03 -17.79
CA GLY A 210 13.43 -9.02 -18.82
C GLY A 210 12.06 -9.67 -18.63
N VAL A 211 11.13 -8.98 -17.95
CA VAL A 211 9.74 -9.43 -17.80
C VAL A 211 9.00 -9.14 -19.09
N GLU A 212 8.35 -10.15 -19.67
CA GLU A 212 7.50 -9.98 -20.85
C GLU A 212 6.13 -9.45 -20.43
N LEU A 213 5.53 -8.57 -21.23
CA LEU A 213 4.22 -7.99 -20.99
C LEU A 213 3.30 -8.22 -22.19
N LYS A 214 2.07 -8.65 -21.93
CA LYS A 214 0.98 -8.78 -22.90
C LYS A 214 -0.26 -8.06 -22.39
N CYS A 215 -0.45 -6.82 -22.82
CA CYS A 215 -1.68 -6.05 -22.59
C CYS A 215 -2.81 -6.53 -23.50
N ASN A 216 -4.03 -6.05 -23.25
CA ASN A 216 -5.23 -6.41 -24.00
C ASN A 216 -5.43 -7.94 -24.11
N THR A 217 -5.03 -8.67 -23.06
CA THR A 217 -5.10 -10.13 -23.01
C THR A 217 -5.77 -10.57 -21.72
N ARG A 218 -7.07 -10.82 -21.79
CA ARG A 218 -7.88 -11.32 -20.69
C ARG A 218 -7.81 -12.85 -20.62
N ILE A 219 -7.17 -13.35 -19.58
CA ILE A 219 -7.17 -14.78 -19.26
C ILE A 219 -8.58 -15.20 -18.85
N GLY A 220 -9.06 -16.30 -19.42
CA GLY A 220 -10.45 -16.73 -19.32
C GLY A 220 -11.36 -16.13 -20.41
N ARG A 221 -10.83 -15.35 -21.36
CA ARG A 221 -11.57 -14.94 -22.57
C ARG A 221 -10.72 -15.15 -23.82
N ASP A 222 -9.54 -14.54 -23.85
CA ASP A 222 -8.64 -14.56 -25.01
C ASP A 222 -7.69 -15.77 -24.97
N ILE A 223 -7.32 -16.22 -23.76
CA ILE A 223 -6.56 -17.44 -23.52
C ILE A 223 -7.24 -18.21 -22.38
N SER A 224 -7.53 -19.49 -22.59
CA SER A 224 -8.18 -20.30 -21.57
C SER A 224 -7.27 -20.49 -20.34
N PHE A 225 -7.87 -20.51 -19.15
CA PHE A 225 -7.11 -20.78 -17.92
C PHE A 225 -6.47 -22.19 -17.94
N GLY A 226 -7.10 -23.15 -18.62
CA GLY A 226 -6.55 -24.48 -18.82
C GLY A 226 -5.24 -24.48 -19.62
N ASP A 227 -5.15 -23.67 -20.67
CA ASP A 227 -3.95 -23.59 -21.51
C ASP A 227 -2.80 -22.88 -20.81
N MET A 228 -3.10 -21.88 -19.98
CA MET A 228 -2.09 -21.23 -19.13
C MET A 228 -1.36 -22.25 -18.24
N LYS A 229 -2.11 -23.18 -17.63
CA LYS A 229 -1.54 -24.24 -16.79
C LYS A 229 -0.70 -25.27 -17.56
N LYS A 230 -0.91 -25.40 -18.88
CA LYS A 230 -0.12 -26.30 -19.74
C LYS A 230 1.16 -25.63 -20.27
N GLN A 231 1.10 -24.33 -20.51
CA GLN A 231 2.20 -23.58 -21.15
C GLN A 231 3.26 -23.06 -20.17
N PHE A 232 2.89 -22.92 -18.89
CA PHE A 232 3.74 -22.36 -17.85
C PHE A 232 3.95 -23.37 -16.71
N ASP A 233 5.13 -23.32 -16.09
CA ASP A 233 5.47 -24.19 -14.94
C ASP A 233 4.73 -23.77 -13.66
N ALA A 234 4.32 -22.50 -13.57
CA ALA A 234 3.49 -21.96 -12.50
C ALA A 234 2.67 -20.75 -12.99
N VAL A 235 1.54 -20.49 -12.32
CA VAL A 235 0.65 -19.36 -12.59
C VAL A 235 0.38 -18.59 -11.30
N PHE A 236 0.50 -17.27 -11.33
CA PHE A 236 0.09 -16.37 -10.26
C PHE A 236 -1.12 -15.54 -10.70
N LEU A 237 -2.20 -15.57 -9.91
CA LEU A 237 -3.43 -14.82 -10.12
C LEU A 237 -3.42 -13.55 -9.25
N GLY A 238 -3.19 -12.41 -9.88
CA GLY A 238 -3.19 -11.07 -9.30
C GLY A 238 -4.24 -10.16 -9.93
N LEU A 239 -5.42 -10.71 -10.22
CA LEU A 239 -6.51 -10.08 -10.99
C LEU A 239 -7.13 -8.85 -10.33
N GLY A 240 -6.97 -8.71 -9.01
CA GLY A 240 -7.64 -7.66 -8.23
C GLY A 240 -9.16 -7.84 -8.15
N ALA A 241 -9.86 -6.75 -7.82
CA ALA A 241 -11.30 -6.68 -7.72
C ALA A 241 -11.80 -5.42 -8.45
N HIS A 242 -12.03 -5.54 -9.76
CA HIS A 242 -12.33 -4.39 -10.62
C HIS A 242 -13.83 -4.07 -10.74
N LYS A 243 -14.71 -5.02 -10.40
CA LYS A 243 -16.16 -4.83 -10.49
C LYS A 243 -16.71 -4.17 -9.23
N GLY A 244 -17.39 -3.04 -9.38
CA GLY A 244 -18.07 -2.40 -8.27
C GLY A 244 -19.24 -3.23 -7.72
N SER A 245 -19.46 -3.19 -6.42
CA SER A 245 -20.62 -3.79 -5.77
C SER A 245 -21.89 -2.96 -6.02
N VAL A 246 -23.04 -3.63 -6.03
CA VAL A 246 -24.37 -3.03 -6.18
C VAL A 246 -25.11 -3.00 -4.84
N MET A 247 -26.14 -2.16 -4.71
CA MET A 247 -26.94 -2.02 -3.49
C MET A 247 -28.14 -2.97 -3.45
N ASP A 248 -28.59 -3.46 -4.61
CA ASP A 248 -29.81 -4.26 -4.77
C ASP A 248 -31.06 -3.48 -4.32
N ILE A 249 -31.18 -2.23 -4.81
CA ILE A 249 -32.32 -1.35 -4.56
C ILE A 249 -32.98 -0.89 -5.87
N PRO A 250 -34.28 -0.55 -5.86
CA PRO A 250 -34.95 -0.09 -7.08
C PRO A 250 -34.27 1.14 -7.71
N GLY A 251 -34.13 1.11 -9.04
CA GLY A 251 -33.62 2.22 -9.86
C GLY A 251 -32.09 2.35 -9.91
N GLU A 252 -31.33 1.46 -9.27
CA GLU A 252 -29.85 1.51 -9.26
C GLU A 252 -29.19 1.27 -10.63
N ASP A 253 -29.94 0.77 -11.60
CA ASP A 253 -29.55 0.50 -12.98
C ASP A 253 -29.72 1.72 -13.93
N SER A 254 -30.12 2.87 -13.38
CA SER A 254 -30.30 4.10 -14.15
C SER A 254 -29.02 4.57 -14.83
N ALA A 255 -29.14 5.21 -16.01
CA ALA A 255 -28.01 5.53 -16.89
C ALA A 255 -26.92 6.45 -16.28
N ASN A 256 -27.28 7.26 -15.29
CA ASN A 256 -26.43 8.21 -14.54
C ASN A 256 -26.09 7.73 -13.12
N VAL A 257 -26.26 6.43 -12.86
CA VAL A 257 -25.79 5.75 -11.65
C VAL A 257 -24.54 4.95 -12.01
N PHE A 258 -23.45 5.20 -11.30
CA PHE A 258 -22.18 4.53 -11.52
C PHE A 258 -21.76 3.79 -10.26
N THR A 259 -20.98 2.72 -10.40
CA THR A 259 -20.11 2.30 -9.29
C THR A 259 -18.87 3.19 -9.28
N ALA A 260 -18.27 3.42 -8.10
CA ALA A 260 -17.04 4.20 -7.99
C ALA A 260 -15.92 3.58 -8.85
N ALA A 261 -15.81 2.25 -8.87
CA ALA A 261 -14.85 1.54 -9.71
C ALA A 261 -15.06 1.84 -11.21
N SER A 262 -16.30 1.76 -11.70
CA SER A 262 -16.59 2.09 -13.11
C SER A 262 -16.40 3.57 -13.43
N PHE A 263 -16.77 4.45 -12.51
CA PHE A 263 -16.65 5.90 -12.67
C PHE A 263 -15.19 6.32 -12.76
N LEU A 264 -14.38 5.94 -11.77
CA LEU A 264 -12.96 6.25 -11.71
C LEU A 264 -12.20 5.65 -12.88
N ASN A 265 -12.52 4.40 -13.27
CA ASN A 265 -11.91 3.79 -14.44
C ASN A 265 -12.19 4.58 -15.72
N ARG A 266 -13.44 5.01 -15.95
CA ARG A 266 -13.80 5.84 -17.11
C ARG A 266 -13.01 7.15 -17.12
N VAL A 267 -13.00 7.87 -16.00
CA VAL A 267 -12.28 9.15 -15.88
C VAL A 267 -10.78 8.96 -16.13
N ASN A 268 -10.15 8.00 -15.45
CA ASN A 268 -8.71 7.75 -15.57
C ASN A 268 -8.31 7.19 -16.94
N SER A 269 -9.20 6.44 -17.60
CA SER A 269 -9.01 5.99 -18.98
C SER A 269 -9.24 7.11 -19.99
N GLY A 270 -9.68 8.29 -19.55
CA GLY A 270 -9.93 9.42 -20.41
C GLY A 270 -11.25 9.41 -21.16
N ALA A 271 -12.17 8.52 -20.77
CA ALA A 271 -13.51 8.50 -21.34
C ALA A 271 -14.29 9.73 -20.89
N LYS A 272 -15.13 10.26 -21.78
CA LYS A 272 -16.06 11.34 -21.43
C LYS A 272 -17.10 10.78 -20.46
N VAL A 273 -17.21 11.39 -19.29
CA VAL A 273 -18.22 11.04 -18.29
C VAL A 273 -19.11 12.26 -18.08
N GLU A 274 -20.40 12.09 -18.34
CA GLU A 274 -21.40 13.09 -18.01
C GLU A 274 -21.68 13.06 -16.52
N ILE A 275 -21.39 14.18 -15.85
CA ILE A 275 -21.81 14.45 -14.48
C ILE A 275 -22.69 15.69 -14.48
N GLY A 276 -23.64 15.74 -13.57
CA GLY A 276 -24.44 16.94 -13.35
C GLY A 276 -23.95 17.77 -12.16
N SER A 277 -24.74 18.80 -11.86
CA SER A 277 -24.50 19.79 -10.81
C SER A 277 -24.69 19.28 -9.37
N GLN A 278 -25.44 18.19 -9.17
CA GLN A 278 -25.78 17.63 -7.85
C GLN A 278 -25.40 16.15 -7.80
N VAL A 279 -24.17 15.90 -7.34
CA VAL A 279 -23.59 14.56 -7.28
C VAL A 279 -23.74 13.96 -5.90
N ILE A 280 -24.32 12.77 -5.83
CA ILE A 280 -24.36 11.96 -4.62
C ILE A 280 -23.32 10.84 -4.72
N VAL A 281 -22.45 10.74 -3.72
CA VAL A 281 -21.53 9.61 -3.58
C VAL A 281 -21.95 8.76 -2.38
N ILE A 282 -22.15 7.47 -2.57
CA ILE A 282 -22.63 6.56 -1.53
C ILE A 282 -21.47 5.71 -1.04
N GLY A 283 -21.06 5.87 0.23
CA GLY A 283 -19.97 5.11 0.82
C GLY A 283 -18.96 5.98 1.57
N GLY A 284 -18.08 5.35 2.34
CA GLY A 284 -17.09 6.04 3.19
C GLY A 284 -15.67 5.48 3.08
N GLY A 285 -15.38 4.71 2.03
CA GLY A 285 -14.04 4.18 1.74
C GLY A 285 -13.27 5.05 0.74
N ASP A 286 -12.03 4.65 0.45
CA ASP A 286 -11.12 5.44 -0.39
C ASP A 286 -11.70 5.70 -1.79
N SER A 287 -12.31 4.70 -2.43
CA SER A 287 -12.96 4.88 -3.73
C SER A 287 -14.12 5.88 -3.70
N ALA A 288 -14.82 6.02 -2.56
CA ALA A 288 -15.86 7.04 -2.41
C ALA A 288 -15.24 8.44 -2.29
N MET A 289 -14.15 8.58 -1.54
CA MET A 289 -13.44 9.86 -1.41
C MET A 289 -12.86 10.30 -2.75
N ASP A 290 -12.21 9.39 -3.46
CA ASP A 290 -11.66 9.66 -4.78
C ASP A 290 -12.76 10.04 -5.77
N ALA A 291 -13.87 9.29 -5.82
CA ALA A 291 -15.00 9.62 -6.70
C ALA A 291 -15.60 11.00 -6.38
N ALA A 292 -15.75 11.34 -5.10
CA ALA A 292 -16.28 12.64 -4.69
C ALA A 292 -15.35 13.79 -5.12
N ARG A 293 -14.05 13.66 -4.89
CA ARG A 293 -13.03 14.66 -5.25
C ARG A 293 -12.81 14.78 -6.76
N VAL A 294 -12.89 13.68 -7.49
CA VAL A 294 -12.86 13.67 -8.96
C VAL A 294 -14.08 14.38 -9.53
N SER A 295 -15.26 14.22 -8.92
CA SER A 295 -16.49 14.89 -9.38
C SER A 295 -16.37 16.42 -9.37
N LEU A 296 -15.70 16.99 -8.36
CA LEU A 296 -15.42 18.43 -8.33
C LEU A 296 -14.54 18.89 -9.49
N ARG A 297 -13.47 18.14 -9.78
CA ARG A 297 -12.48 18.47 -10.82
C ARG A 297 -13.04 18.31 -12.22
N LEU A 298 -13.80 17.24 -12.45
CA LEU A 298 -14.43 16.99 -13.75
C LEU A 298 -15.42 18.11 -14.09
N GLN A 299 -16.19 18.62 -13.12
CA GLN A 299 -17.05 19.78 -13.39
C GLN A 299 -16.22 21.01 -13.73
N ALA A 300 -15.16 21.30 -12.97
CA ALA A 300 -14.33 22.47 -13.22
C ALA A 300 -13.74 22.46 -14.64
N GLU A 301 -13.36 21.30 -15.16
CA GLU A 301 -12.90 21.15 -16.55
C GLU A 301 -14.03 21.34 -17.58
N LEU A 302 -15.24 20.86 -17.29
CA LEU A 302 -16.42 21.08 -18.15
C LEU A 302 -16.81 22.57 -18.20
N ASP A 303 -16.90 23.23 -17.03
CA ASP A 303 -17.19 24.66 -16.90
C ASP A 303 -16.16 25.51 -17.65
N ALA A 304 -14.87 25.15 -17.56
CA ALA A 304 -13.79 25.87 -18.23
C ALA A 304 -13.91 25.79 -19.77
N ALA A 305 -14.29 24.64 -20.31
CA ALA A 305 -14.46 24.49 -21.75
C ALA A 305 -15.72 25.13 -22.31
N GLU A 306 -16.81 25.13 -21.53
CA GLU A 306 -17.99 25.92 -21.89
C GLU A 306 -17.66 27.42 -21.92
N ALA A 307 -16.90 27.91 -20.92
CA ALA A 307 -16.53 29.32 -20.81
C ALA A 307 -15.57 29.80 -21.92
N SER A 308 -14.70 28.93 -22.44
CA SER A 308 -13.80 29.28 -23.55
C SER A 308 -14.50 29.35 -24.92
N GLY A 309 -15.81 29.07 -25.00
CA GLY A 309 -16.54 28.98 -26.27
C GLY A 309 -16.05 27.82 -27.14
N ASP A 310 -15.30 26.92 -26.54
CA ASP A 310 -14.48 25.95 -27.21
C ASP A 310 -15.09 24.56 -27.06
N ALA A 311 -16.34 24.46 -27.51
CA ALA A 311 -16.98 23.16 -27.66
C ALA A 311 -16.18 22.22 -28.59
N GLY A 312 -15.20 22.76 -29.35
CA GLY A 312 -14.30 22.05 -30.26
C GLY A 312 -12.83 21.89 -29.83
N ALA A 313 -12.30 22.55 -28.79
CA ALA A 313 -10.94 22.23 -28.29
C ALA A 313 -10.91 21.08 -27.30
N TYR A 314 -12.06 20.71 -26.72
CA TYR A 314 -12.20 19.37 -26.15
C TYR A 314 -11.95 18.29 -27.21
N ASP A 315 -12.37 18.53 -28.46
CA ASP A 315 -12.07 17.65 -29.59
C ASP A 315 -10.59 17.77 -30.00
N HIS A 316 -10.03 18.96 -30.18
CA HIS A 316 -8.68 19.10 -30.74
C HIS A 316 -7.49 18.77 -29.80
N ALA A 317 -7.63 18.90 -28.48
CA ALA A 317 -6.55 18.57 -27.53
C ALA A 317 -6.44 17.05 -27.23
N ARG A 318 -7.42 16.23 -27.64
CA ARG A 318 -7.41 14.76 -27.51
C ARG A 318 -7.57 14.00 -28.84
N ALA A 319 -7.96 14.66 -29.94
CA ALA A 319 -8.11 14.05 -31.27
C ALA A 319 -6.80 13.63 -31.97
N GLU A 320 -5.62 13.82 -31.38
CA GLU A 320 -4.42 13.12 -31.86
C GLU A 320 -4.45 11.60 -31.55
N MET A 321 -5.35 11.13 -30.68
CA MET A 321 -5.45 9.70 -30.32
C MET A 321 -6.64 8.95 -30.96
N ASP A 322 -7.65 9.64 -31.49
CA ASP A 322 -8.91 9.02 -31.98
C ASP A 322 -9.00 8.80 -33.50
N LYS A 323 -7.87 8.73 -34.22
CA LYS A 323 -7.86 8.37 -35.66
C LYS A 323 -8.06 6.86 -35.95
N LYS A 324 -8.50 6.05 -34.99
CA LYS A 324 -8.69 4.59 -35.16
C LYS A 324 -9.95 4.03 -34.51
N ALA A 325 -11.12 4.58 -34.84
CA ALA A 325 -12.37 3.82 -34.76
C ALA A 325 -13.44 4.49 -35.63
N GLN A 326 -13.59 4.03 -36.87
CA GLN A 326 -14.73 4.37 -37.73
C GLN A 326 -15.57 3.11 -37.96
N HIS A 327 -16.82 3.12 -37.50
CA HIS A 327 -18.03 2.89 -38.31
C HIS A 327 -19.25 2.72 -37.38
N ASP A 328 -20.19 3.65 -37.46
CA ASP A 328 -21.51 3.45 -38.06
C ASP A 328 -22.46 4.57 -37.59
N GLU A 329 -22.96 5.32 -38.57
CA GLU A 329 -23.94 6.40 -38.41
C GLU A 329 -25.35 5.85 -38.20
N GLU A 330 -26.18 6.70 -37.58
CA GLU A 330 -27.58 7.00 -37.94
C GLU A 330 -28.58 6.82 -36.79
N THR A 331 -28.86 7.90 -36.04
CA THR A 331 -30.24 8.41 -35.85
C THR A 331 -30.24 9.78 -35.14
N VAL A 332 -30.34 10.85 -35.93
CA VAL A 332 -30.58 12.22 -35.47
C VAL A 332 -32.07 12.50 -35.58
N SER A 333 -32.77 12.72 -34.46
CA SER A 333 -33.98 13.59 -34.39
C SER A 333 -34.66 13.74 -33.02
N ILE A 334 -34.15 13.16 -31.92
CA ILE A 334 -34.73 13.34 -30.57
C ILE A 334 -33.91 14.32 -29.70
N GLU A 335 -32.72 14.74 -30.16
CA GLU A 335 -31.75 15.52 -29.37
C GLU A 335 -32.14 16.98 -29.10
N LYS A 336 -33.10 17.56 -29.82
CA LYS A 336 -33.41 18.99 -29.67
C LYS A 336 -34.29 19.34 -28.47
N THR A 337 -35.15 18.42 -28.01
CA THR A 337 -36.10 18.72 -26.92
C THR A 337 -35.53 18.39 -25.53
N ALA A 338 -34.60 17.42 -25.45
CA ALA A 338 -33.89 17.11 -24.21
C ALA A 338 -32.84 18.18 -23.86
N LEU A 339 -32.18 18.77 -24.86
CA LEU A 339 -31.14 19.79 -24.68
C LEU A 339 -31.70 21.13 -24.15
N ASP A 340 -32.92 21.51 -24.54
CA ASP A 340 -33.55 22.75 -24.06
C ASP A 340 -34.08 22.65 -22.63
N SER A 341 -34.41 21.43 -22.18
CA SER A 341 -34.76 21.16 -20.78
C SER A 341 -33.51 21.18 -19.88
N ALA A 342 -32.37 20.69 -20.37
CA ALA A 342 -31.08 20.77 -19.68
C ALA A 342 -30.57 22.23 -19.59
N ARG A 343 -30.73 23.03 -20.65
CA ARG A 343 -30.33 24.46 -20.68
C ARG A 343 -31.12 25.36 -19.73
N SER A 344 -32.37 25.00 -19.42
CA SER A 344 -33.20 25.77 -18.48
C SER A 344 -32.87 25.45 -17.02
N ALA A 345 -32.34 24.26 -16.71
CA ALA A 345 -31.86 23.89 -15.38
C ALA A 345 -30.49 24.51 -15.02
N LEU A 346 -29.69 24.88 -16.03
CA LEU A 346 -28.33 25.41 -15.89
C LEU A 346 -28.23 26.88 -15.41
N ARG A 347 -29.34 27.54 -15.06
CA ARG A 347 -29.28 28.93 -14.54
C ARG A 347 -29.17 29.05 -13.02
N VAL A 348 -29.05 27.93 -12.29
CA VAL A 348 -28.99 27.97 -10.82
C VAL A 348 -27.99 26.96 -10.23
N SER A 349 -26.69 27.12 -10.50
CA SER A 349 -25.62 27.19 -9.48
C SER A 349 -24.24 27.18 -10.15
N LYS A 350 -23.40 28.16 -9.80
CA LYS A 350 -22.02 28.33 -10.29
C LYS A 350 -21.02 27.29 -9.74
N TYR A 351 -21.49 26.25 -9.05
CA TYR A 351 -20.67 25.28 -8.32
C TYR A 351 -21.36 23.91 -8.27
N THR A 352 -20.65 22.84 -8.61
CA THR A 352 -21.14 21.46 -8.36
C THR A 352 -21.19 21.18 -6.87
N LYS A 353 -22.34 20.69 -6.41
CA LYS A 353 -22.55 20.24 -5.05
C LYS A 353 -22.33 18.73 -5.00
N VAL A 354 -21.24 18.31 -4.37
CA VAL A 354 -20.97 16.91 -4.08
C VAL A 354 -21.36 16.60 -2.65
N THR A 355 -22.17 15.57 -2.44
CA THR A 355 -22.55 15.08 -1.11
C THR A 355 -22.23 13.60 -0.97
N VAL A 356 -21.46 13.26 0.07
CA VAL A 356 -21.17 11.89 0.46
C VAL A 356 -22.24 11.42 1.45
N LEU A 357 -22.97 10.36 1.11
CA LEU A 357 -23.87 9.66 2.03
C LEU A 357 -23.10 8.54 2.72
N TYR A 358 -23.08 8.55 4.04
CA TYR A 358 -22.48 7.47 4.82
C TYR A 358 -23.41 6.97 5.92
N ARG A 359 -23.62 5.66 5.96
CA ARG A 359 -24.56 5.03 6.90
C ARG A 359 -24.09 5.03 8.36
N ARG A 360 -22.84 5.41 8.65
CA ARG A 360 -22.25 5.50 10.00
C ARG A 360 -21.75 6.92 10.25
N THR A 361 -21.00 7.12 11.35
CA THR A 361 -20.34 8.41 11.61
C THR A 361 -18.94 8.43 11.00
N LYS A 362 -18.29 9.59 11.02
CA LYS A 362 -16.95 9.79 10.47
C LYS A 362 -15.91 8.86 11.11
N ASP A 363 -16.02 8.58 12.40
CA ASP A 363 -15.10 7.71 13.14
C ASP A 363 -15.09 6.25 12.65
N GLU A 364 -16.17 5.81 12.00
CA GLU A 364 -16.26 4.48 11.40
C GLU A 364 -15.90 4.45 9.90
N MET A 365 -15.52 5.57 9.29
CA MET A 365 -15.14 5.60 7.88
C MET A 365 -13.87 4.74 7.65
N PRO A 366 -13.91 3.80 6.71
CA PRO A 366 -12.72 3.02 6.37
C PRO A 366 -11.67 3.80 5.55
N ALA A 367 -12.05 4.95 4.97
CA ALA A 367 -11.13 5.76 4.19
C ALA A 367 -9.94 6.28 5.00
N ILE A 368 -8.84 6.60 4.32
CA ILE A 368 -7.70 7.28 4.92
C ILE A 368 -8.16 8.60 5.55
N ALA A 369 -7.90 8.78 6.84
CA ALA A 369 -8.38 9.96 7.59
C ALA A 369 -7.96 11.29 6.93
N LYS A 370 -6.75 11.33 6.37
CA LYS A 370 -6.25 12.47 5.61
C LYS A 370 -7.10 12.76 4.37
N ASP A 371 -7.50 11.75 3.61
CA ASP A 371 -8.31 11.93 2.39
C ASP A 371 -9.71 12.45 2.74
N VAL A 372 -10.27 12.02 3.87
CA VAL A 372 -11.56 12.55 4.36
C VAL A 372 -11.43 14.04 4.73
N VAL A 373 -10.35 14.41 5.43
CA VAL A 373 -10.07 15.82 5.79
C VAL A 373 -9.84 16.67 4.53
N GLU A 374 -9.10 16.16 3.55
CA GLU A 374 -8.91 16.84 2.26
C GLU A 374 -10.24 17.02 1.51
N ALA A 375 -11.09 15.99 1.48
CA ALA A 375 -12.40 16.09 0.86
C ALA A 375 -13.28 17.18 1.51
N GLU A 376 -13.28 17.29 2.84
CA GLU A 376 -13.98 18.37 3.55
C GLU A 376 -13.40 19.75 3.22
N HIS A 377 -12.07 19.88 3.18
CA HIS A 377 -11.42 21.14 2.81
C HIS A 377 -11.73 21.54 1.35
N GLU A 378 -11.91 20.57 0.46
CA GLU A 378 -12.36 20.79 -0.93
C GLU A 378 -13.85 21.16 -1.04
N GLY A 379 -14.60 21.18 0.06
CA GLY A 379 -15.99 21.60 0.11
C GLY A 379 -17.02 20.48 -0.10
N ILE A 380 -16.59 19.21 -0.01
CA ILE A 380 -17.50 18.06 -0.10
C ILE A 380 -18.36 17.99 1.17
N HIS A 381 -19.68 17.93 0.99
CA HIS A 381 -20.62 17.78 2.10
C HIS A 381 -20.74 16.31 2.52
N PHE A 382 -20.81 16.05 3.83
CA PHE A 382 -20.99 14.70 4.37
C PHE A 382 -22.34 14.60 5.07
N GLU A 383 -23.23 13.80 4.49
CA GLU A 383 -24.50 13.42 5.10
C GLU A 383 -24.32 12.07 5.81
N LEU A 384 -23.89 12.15 7.08
CA LEU A 384 -23.64 11.00 7.92
C LEU A 384 -24.96 10.36 8.40
N LEU A 385 -24.86 9.15 8.96
CA LEU A 385 -25.99 8.38 9.48
C LEU A 385 -27.17 8.33 8.49
N THR A 386 -26.86 8.12 7.22
CA THR A 386 -27.83 8.14 6.13
C THR A 386 -27.55 6.99 5.17
N ALA A 387 -28.59 6.22 4.84
CA ALA A 387 -28.49 5.11 3.91
C ALA A 387 -29.56 5.22 2.81
N PRO A 388 -29.21 4.93 1.55
CA PRO A 388 -30.18 4.88 0.46
C PRO A 388 -31.10 3.66 0.60
N VAL A 389 -32.36 3.82 0.19
CA VAL A 389 -33.35 2.73 0.14
C VAL A 389 -33.98 2.57 -1.24
N GLU A 390 -33.94 3.62 -2.08
CA GLU A 390 -34.50 3.62 -3.42
C GLU A 390 -33.88 4.76 -4.24
N ILE A 391 -33.57 4.52 -5.51
CA ILE A 391 -33.19 5.59 -6.46
C ILE A 391 -34.47 6.08 -7.14
N VAL A 392 -34.73 7.38 -7.03
CA VAL A 392 -35.88 8.03 -7.67
C VAL A 392 -35.50 8.30 -9.12
N THR A 393 -36.32 7.81 -10.06
CA THR A 393 -36.01 7.87 -11.49
C THR A 393 -37.09 8.60 -12.29
N ASN A 394 -36.67 9.24 -13.39
CA ASN A 394 -37.56 9.79 -14.42
C ASN A 394 -36.91 9.54 -15.79
N GLY A 395 -37.65 8.90 -16.71
CA GLY A 395 -37.15 8.61 -18.06
C GLY A 395 -35.87 7.76 -18.09
N GLY A 396 -35.72 6.81 -17.16
CA GLY A 396 -34.53 5.94 -17.07
C GLY A 396 -33.28 6.60 -16.46
N ARG A 397 -33.41 7.81 -15.92
CA ARG A 397 -32.34 8.55 -15.24
C ARG A 397 -32.71 8.82 -13.79
N ALA A 398 -31.74 8.74 -12.89
CA ALA A 398 -31.88 9.14 -11.50
C ALA A 398 -32.09 10.65 -11.39
N THR A 399 -33.08 11.06 -10.60
CA THR A 399 -33.40 12.46 -10.25
C THR A 399 -33.33 12.73 -8.73
N GLY A 400 -33.12 11.68 -7.96
CA GLY A 400 -32.95 11.76 -6.51
C GLY A 400 -32.63 10.40 -5.90
N VAL A 401 -32.30 10.41 -4.61
CA VAL A 401 -32.13 9.21 -3.81
C VAL A 401 -33.01 9.33 -2.57
N LYS A 402 -33.89 8.36 -2.39
CA LYS A 402 -34.65 8.20 -1.16
C LYS A 402 -33.75 7.52 -0.13
N CYS A 403 -33.63 8.15 1.02
CA CYS A 403 -32.76 7.73 2.10
C CYS A 403 -33.57 7.50 3.38
N ILE A 404 -32.97 6.77 4.32
CA ILE A 404 -33.44 6.60 5.69
C ILE A 404 -32.34 7.06 6.66
N ARG A 405 -32.73 7.66 7.79
CA ARG A 405 -31.78 7.98 8.86
C ARG A 405 -31.34 6.71 9.58
N MET A 406 -30.10 6.72 10.03
CA MET A 406 -29.47 5.65 10.77
C MET A 406 -29.12 6.11 12.18
N GLU A 407 -29.04 5.18 13.12
CA GLU A 407 -28.39 5.36 14.41
C GLU A 407 -27.31 4.30 14.62
N LEU A 408 -26.36 4.56 15.52
CA LEU A 408 -25.30 3.60 15.82
C LEU A 408 -25.76 2.60 16.89
N GLY A 409 -25.84 1.33 16.51
CA GLY A 409 -26.01 0.20 17.43
C GLY A 409 -24.69 -0.28 18.05
N ALA A 410 -24.68 -1.55 18.44
CA ALA A 410 -23.50 -2.21 19.01
C ALA A 410 -22.39 -2.42 17.96
N PRO A 411 -21.12 -2.54 18.39
CA PRO A 411 -20.00 -2.92 17.52
C PRO A 411 -20.23 -4.25 16.76
N ASP A 412 -19.83 -4.30 15.50
CA ASP A 412 -19.74 -5.51 14.69
C ASP A 412 -18.41 -6.26 14.90
N SER A 413 -18.19 -7.35 14.14
CA SER A 413 -16.95 -8.15 14.22
C SER A 413 -15.69 -7.40 13.80
N SER A 414 -15.83 -6.28 13.07
CA SER A 414 -14.72 -5.38 12.75
C SER A 414 -14.46 -4.34 13.84
N GLY A 415 -15.24 -4.35 14.93
CA GLY A 415 -15.17 -3.39 16.03
C GLY A 415 -15.91 -2.07 15.76
N ARG A 416 -16.48 -1.89 14.57
CA ARG A 416 -17.21 -0.66 14.19
C ARG A 416 -18.68 -0.78 14.56
N ARG A 417 -19.30 0.32 15.01
CA ARG A 417 -20.71 0.31 15.38
C ARG A 417 -21.61 0.04 14.17
N ARG A 418 -22.60 -0.84 14.37
CA ARG A 418 -23.56 -1.21 13.32
C ARG A 418 -24.51 -0.04 13.06
N PRO A 419 -24.84 0.27 11.80
CA PRO A 419 -25.90 1.22 11.50
C PRO A 419 -27.26 0.53 11.64
N VAL A 420 -28.20 1.16 12.32
CA VAL A 420 -29.56 0.67 12.55
C VAL A 420 -30.54 1.68 11.94
N PRO A 421 -31.47 1.28 11.06
CA PRO A 421 -32.43 2.21 10.47
C PRO A 421 -33.40 2.79 11.50
N VAL A 422 -33.65 4.10 11.42
CA VAL A 422 -34.67 4.79 12.21
C VAL A 422 -35.97 4.77 11.41
N ALA A 423 -36.96 3.98 11.84
CA ALA A 423 -38.22 3.82 11.13
C ALA A 423 -38.99 5.16 10.98
N GLY A 424 -39.59 5.40 9.81
CA GLY A 424 -40.39 6.62 9.55
C GLY A 424 -39.55 7.89 9.32
N SER A 425 -38.24 7.75 9.15
CA SER A 425 -37.30 8.85 8.93
C SER A 425 -36.93 9.04 7.46
N GLU A 426 -37.70 8.48 6.54
CA GLU A 426 -37.40 8.50 5.11
C GLU A 426 -37.51 9.91 4.53
N PHE A 427 -36.57 10.27 3.66
CA PHE A 427 -36.53 11.56 2.98
C PHE A 427 -35.87 11.40 1.61
N VAL A 428 -36.08 12.37 0.71
CA VAL A 428 -35.50 12.35 -0.63
C VAL A 428 -34.47 13.46 -0.75
N ILE A 429 -33.30 13.12 -1.29
CA ILE A 429 -32.27 14.08 -1.68
C ILE A 429 -32.29 14.17 -3.21
N ALA A 430 -32.56 15.34 -3.77
CA ALA A 430 -32.49 15.56 -5.20
C ALA A 430 -31.04 15.44 -5.69
N CYS A 431 -30.85 14.82 -6.85
CA CYS A 431 -29.54 14.67 -7.47
C CYS A 431 -29.65 14.34 -8.95
N ASP A 432 -28.60 14.62 -9.71
CA ASP A 432 -28.53 14.32 -11.14
C ASP A 432 -27.46 13.26 -11.47
N THR A 433 -26.65 12.87 -10.49
CA THR A 433 -25.61 11.84 -10.64
C THR A 433 -25.45 11.08 -9.33
N ILE A 434 -25.34 9.75 -9.39
CA ILE A 434 -25.10 8.91 -8.21
C ILE A 434 -23.88 8.03 -8.46
N ILE A 435 -22.96 7.97 -7.50
CA ILE A 435 -21.75 7.14 -7.56
C ILE A 435 -21.67 6.24 -6.32
N MET A 436 -21.72 4.93 -6.52
CA MET A 436 -21.73 3.91 -5.47
C MET A 436 -20.31 3.43 -5.15
N GLY A 437 -19.75 3.92 -4.05
CA GLY A 437 -18.45 3.53 -3.48
C GLY A 437 -18.58 2.56 -2.31
N ILE A 438 -19.36 1.49 -2.49
CA ILE A 438 -19.76 0.56 -1.41
C ILE A 438 -18.97 -0.76 -1.37
N GLY A 439 -18.03 -0.95 -2.30
CA GLY A 439 -17.20 -2.15 -2.37
C GLY A 439 -16.88 -2.56 -3.80
N GLN A 440 -16.02 -3.57 -3.92
CA GLN A 440 -15.63 -4.17 -5.18
C GLN A 440 -15.51 -5.68 -5.01
N VAL A 441 -15.66 -6.42 -6.10
CA VAL A 441 -15.57 -7.88 -6.15
C VAL A 441 -14.67 -8.33 -7.32
N PRO A 442 -14.04 -9.50 -7.21
CA PRO A 442 -13.30 -10.10 -8.33
C PRO A 442 -14.22 -10.46 -9.50
N GLU A 443 -13.66 -10.42 -10.70
CA GLU A 443 -14.28 -10.99 -11.89
C GLU A 443 -13.48 -12.22 -12.28
N LEU A 444 -14.08 -13.39 -12.10
CA LEU A 444 -13.48 -14.69 -12.40
C LEU A 444 -14.25 -15.32 -13.56
N GLU A 445 -13.52 -15.85 -14.54
CA GLU A 445 -14.08 -16.40 -15.78
C GLU A 445 -13.44 -17.77 -16.14
N GLN A 446 -14.18 -18.59 -16.89
CA GLN A 446 -13.73 -19.81 -17.59
C GLN A 446 -12.86 -20.77 -16.76
N GLY A 447 -13.37 -21.14 -15.59
CA GLY A 447 -12.81 -22.17 -14.72
C GLY A 447 -12.04 -21.61 -13.52
N MET A 448 -11.74 -20.31 -13.48
CA MET A 448 -11.14 -19.68 -12.29
C MET A 448 -12.12 -19.59 -11.12
N GLU A 449 -13.44 -19.60 -11.38
CA GLU A 449 -14.51 -19.58 -10.40
C GLU A 449 -14.46 -20.81 -9.48
N THR A 450 -13.91 -21.93 -9.96
CA THR A 450 -13.74 -23.17 -9.16
C THR A 450 -12.73 -23.02 -8.02
N LEU A 451 -11.89 -21.97 -8.06
CA LEU A 451 -10.91 -21.64 -7.04
C LEU A 451 -11.46 -20.64 -6.01
N ALA A 452 -12.68 -20.12 -6.24
CA ALA A 452 -13.32 -19.15 -5.38
C ALA A 452 -14.13 -19.80 -4.26
N ASP A 453 -14.30 -19.07 -3.17
CA ASP A 453 -15.29 -19.39 -2.17
C ASP A 453 -16.72 -19.03 -2.64
N LYS A 454 -17.71 -19.29 -1.78
CA LYS A 454 -19.13 -18.97 -2.06
C LYS A 454 -19.41 -17.47 -2.26
N TRP A 455 -18.47 -16.60 -1.94
CA TRP A 455 -18.59 -15.15 -2.05
C TRP A 455 -17.80 -14.59 -3.24
N GLY A 456 -17.15 -15.46 -4.04
CA GLY A 456 -16.40 -15.06 -5.22
C GLY A 456 -14.95 -14.67 -4.97
N TRP A 457 -14.40 -14.90 -3.76
CA TRP A 457 -13.00 -14.61 -3.44
C TRP A 457 -12.12 -15.85 -3.62
N LEU A 458 -10.93 -15.68 -4.19
CA LEU A 458 -9.99 -16.79 -4.31
C LEU A 458 -9.49 -17.25 -2.93
N SER A 459 -9.51 -18.56 -2.71
CA SER A 459 -9.01 -19.16 -1.46
C SER A 459 -7.55 -19.60 -1.61
N VAL A 460 -6.72 -19.22 -0.64
CA VAL A 460 -5.30 -19.60 -0.61
C VAL A 460 -4.85 -20.09 0.77
N ASP A 461 -3.79 -20.89 0.80
CA ASP A 461 -3.12 -21.28 2.03
C ASP A 461 -2.10 -20.22 2.51
N LYS A 462 -1.36 -20.53 3.59
CA LYS A 462 -0.34 -19.64 4.18
C LYS A 462 0.84 -19.33 3.26
N THR A 463 0.96 -20.05 2.16
CA THR A 463 2.02 -19.93 1.14
C THR A 463 1.48 -19.37 -0.17
N PHE A 464 0.23 -18.87 -0.17
CA PHE A 464 -0.46 -18.30 -1.33
C PHE A 464 -0.78 -19.33 -2.42
N ASN A 465 -0.70 -20.63 -2.13
CA ASN A 465 -1.17 -21.68 -3.04
C ASN A 465 -2.69 -21.74 -3.03
N THR A 466 -3.28 -21.95 -4.21
CA THR A 466 -4.70 -22.30 -4.35
C THR A 466 -4.90 -23.81 -4.16
N ALA A 467 -6.15 -24.27 -4.25
CA ALA A 467 -6.45 -25.70 -4.27
C ALA A 467 -5.87 -26.44 -5.51
N THR A 468 -5.45 -25.71 -6.55
CA THR A 468 -4.80 -26.27 -7.74
C THR A 468 -3.27 -26.17 -7.62
N PRO A 469 -2.54 -27.29 -7.65
CA PRO A 469 -1.07 -27.28 -7.63
C PRO A 469 -0.48 -26.44 -8.77
N GLY A 470 0.57 -25.66 -8.45
CA GLY A 470 1.21 -24.76 -9.40
C GLY A 470 0.44 -23.46 -9.69
N VAL A 471 -0.72 -23.26 -9.07
CA VAL A 471 -1.51 -22.02 -9.15
C VAL A 471 -1.52 -21.32 -7.81
N PHE A 472 -1.09 -20.07 -7.83
CA PHE A 472 -0.98 -19.19 -6.67
C PHE A 472 -1.87 -17.96 -6.87
N ALA A 473 -2.27 -17.28 -5.80
CA ALA A 473 -3.04 -16.04 -5.91
C ALA A 473 -2.66 -15.03 -4.82
N GLY A 474 -2.85 -13.75 -5.09
CA GLY A 474 -2.55 -12.70 -4.13
C GLY A 474 -3.05 -11.31 -4.56
N GLY A 475 -2.97 -10.37 -3.62
CA GLY A 475 -3.59 -9.04 -3.76
C GLY A 475 -5.10 -9.06 -3.49
N ASP A 476 -5.83 -8.11 -4.08
CA ASP A 476 -7.25 -7.91 -3.74
C ASP A 476 -8.16 -9.06 -4.20
N VAL A 477 -7.70 -9.92 -5.11
CA VAL A 477 -8.48 -11.10 -5.58
C VAL A 477 -8.77 -12.11 -4.45
N ILE A 478 -7.97 -12.09 -3.37
CA ILE A 478 -8.17 -12.93 -2.17
C ILE A 478 -8.81 -12.15 -1.01
N GLY A 479 -9.23 -10.90 -1.25
CA GLY A 479 -9.85 -10.00 -0.28
C GLY A 479 -9.27 -8.59 -0.37
N LEU A 480 -10.16 -7.59 -0.41
CA LEU A 480 -9.78 -6.17 -0.51
C LEU A 480 -8.79 -5.76 0.59
N GLY A 481 -7.80 -4.97 0.20
CA GLY A 481 -6.87 -4.35 1.11
C GLY A 481 -6.22 -3.11 0.52
N ILE A 482 -5.11 -2.71 1.12
CA ILE A 482 -4.32 -1.56 0.67
C ILE A 482 -3.24 -2.04 -0.32
N SER A 483 -2.83 -1.19 -1.26
CA SER A 483 -1.85 -1.54 -2.30
C SER A 483 -0.56 -2.18 -1.75
N THR A 484 -0.05 -1.66 -0.63
CA THR A 484 1.14 -2.19 0.05
C THR A 484 0.94 -3.65 0.53
N ARG A 485 -0.27 -4.05 0.89
CA ARG A 485 -0.58 -5.46 1.20
C ARG A 485 -0.49 -6.32 -0.06
N SER A 486 -1.00 -5.82 -1.20
CA SER A 486 -0.90 -6.49 -2.49
C SER A 486 0.56 -6.71 -2.90
N VAL A 487 1.45 -5.73 -2.70
CA VAL A 487 2.90 -5.91 -2.89
C VAL A 487 3.47 -6.99 -1.98
N GLY A 488 3.09 -6.99 -0.70
CA GLY A 488 3.46 -8.03 0.26
C GLY A 488 3.03 -9.43 -0.19
N HIS A 489 1.78 -9.59 -0.63
CA HIS A 489 1.24 -10.84 -1.16
C HIS A 489 2.04 -11.33 -2.38
N GLY A 490 2.25 -10.47 -3.38
CA GLY A 490 3.04 -10.81 -4.57
C GLY A 490 4.47 -11.27 -4.22
N ARG A 491 5.12 -10.60 -3.28
CA ARG A 491 6.48 -10.96 -2.82
C ARG A 491 6.53 -12.31 -2.10
N LEU A 492 5.55 -12.60 -1.25
CA LEU A 492 5.47 -13.86 -0.53
C LEU A 492 5.11 -15.02 -1.47
N ALA A 493 4.16 -14.80 -2.39
CA ALA A 493 3.81 -15.76 -3.42
C ALA A 493 4.99 -16.07 -4.34
N ALA A 494 5.77 -15.06 -4.77
CA ALA A 494 6.98 -15.27 -5.57
C ALA A 494 8.01 -16.17 -4.88
N ARG A 495 8.15 -16.08 -3.55
CA ARG A 495 9.00 -17.00 -2.78
C ARG A 495 8.46 -18.43 -2.80
N ALA A 496 7.14 -18.60 -2.68
CA ALA A 496 6.50 -19.90 -2.72
C ALA A 496 6.58 -20.54 -4.11
N ILE A 497 6.33 -19.76 -5.16
CA ILE A 497 6.51 -20.17 -6.56
C ILE A 497 7.94 -20.60 -6.82
N HIS A 498 8.93 -19.82 -6.37
CA HIS A 498 10.35 -20.18 -6.53
C HIS A 498 10.67 -21.53 -5.88
N ALA A 499 10.26 -21.74 -4.63
CA ALA A 499 10.47 -23.02 -3.93
C ALA A 499 9.75 -24.18 -4.64
N TYR A 500 8.50 -23.99 -5.06
CA TYR A 500 7.72 -24.97 -5.81
C TYR A 500 8.42 -25.39 -7.10
N LEU A 501 8.93 -24.42 -7.88
CA LEU A 501 9.62 -24.68 -9.15
C LEU A 501 10.95 -25.42 -8.99
N LEU A 502 11.59 -25.28 -7.83
CA LEU A 502 12.83 -25.97 -7.47
C LEU A 502 12.59 -27.31 -6.74
N GLY A 503 11.35 -27.64 -6.40
CA GLY A 503 11.04 -28.81 -5.57
C GLY A 503 11.53 -28.67 -4.12
N GLU A 504 11.69 -27.45 -3.64
CA GLU A 504 12.17 -27.15 -2.28
C GLU A 504 11.01 -26.93 -1.30
N ASN A 505 11.22 -27.26 -0.03
CA ASN A 505 10.27 -26.95 1.03
C ASN A 505 10.34 -25.46 1.38
N ILE A 506 9.20 -24.77 1.40
CA ILE A 506 9.12 -23.38 1.83
C ILE A 506 9.22 -23.28 3.36
N ASN A 507 10.37 -22.84 3.86
CA ASN A 507 10.49 -22.41 5.24
C ASN A 507 9.89 -21.00 5.38
N LEU A 508 8.74 -20.86 6.04
CA LEU A 508 8.22 -19.54 6.39
C LEU A 508 9.18 -18.88 7.40
N PRO A 509 9.61 -17.62 7.18
CA PRO A 509 10.55 -16.98 8.07
C PRO A 509 9.93 -16.83 9.47
N HIS A 510 10.68 -17.23 10.51
CA HIS A 510 10.27 -17.02 11.89
C HIS A 510 10.08 -15.52 12.15
N LYS A 511 8.89 -15.14 12.62
CA LYS A 511 8.58 -13.73 12.91
C LYS A 511 9.25 -13.32 14.21
N ALA A 512 10.41 -12.66 14.11
CA ALA A 512 11.12 -12.16 15.29
C ALA A 512 10.27 -11.13 16.06
N ARG A 513 10.38 -11.14 17.39
CA ARG A 513 9.55 -10.28 18.26
C ARG A 513 9.90 -8.79 18.05
N PRO A 514 8.91 -7.93 17.72
CA PRO A 514 9.13 -6.50 17.63
C PRO A 514 9.59 -5.89 18.95
N VAL A 515 10.42 -4.86 18.92
CA VAL A 515 10.81 -4.11 20.13
C VAL A 515 9.75 -3.07 20.51
N LYS A 516 9.25 -3.12 21.74
CA LYS A 516 8.24 -2.17 22.23
C LYS A 516 8.90 -0.90 22.77
N HIS A 517 8.17 0.21 22.74
CA HIS A 517 8.63 1.47 23.33
C HIS A 517 9.00 1.34 24.83
N THR A 518 8.30 0.47 25.58
CA THR A 518 8.60 0.17 26.99
C THR A 518 9.93 -0.54 27.22
N GLU A 519 10.51 -1.13 26.16
CA GLU A 519 11.82 -1.79 26.19
C GLU A 519 12.94 -0.84 25.74
N MET A 520 12.62 0.43 25.46
CA MET A 520 13.54 1.48 24.99
C MET A 520 13.75 2.56 26.06
N ARG A 521 14.70 3.46 25.84
CA ARG A 521 14.92 4.67 26.66
C ARG A 521 14.58 5.90 25.83
N LEU A 522 13.29 6.23 25.74
CA LEU A 522 12.82 7.34 24.90
C LEU A 522 13.42 8.69 25.32
N GLY A 523 13.71 8.89 26.61
CA GLY A 523 14.36 10.11 27.11
C GLY A 523 15.79 10.36 26.60
N PHE A 524 16.43 9.37 25.95
CA PHE A 524 17.70 9.57 25.25
C PHE A 524 17.54 10.42 23.97
N TYR A 525 16.37 10.37 23.34
CA TYR A 525 16.17 10.96 22.02
C TYR A 525 15.59 12.37 22.16
N PRO A 526 16.21 13.38 21.53
CA PRO A 526 15.67 14.73 21.56
C PRO A 526 14.39 14.81 20.70
N PRO A 527 13.38 15.59 21.14
CA PRO A 527 12.24 15.91 20.29
C PRO A 527 12.70 16.78 19.11
N SER A 528 12.06 16.61 17.96
CA SER A 528 12.35 17.42 16.77
C SER A 528 11.12 17.52 15.88
N LYS A 529 11.00 18.63 15.14
CA LYS A 529 9.89 18.86 14.22
C LYS A 529 9.75 17.69 13.21
N ARG A 530 8.52 17.16 13.06
CA ARG A 530 8.16 16.24 11.98
C ARG A 530 8.01 17.03 10.68
N HIS A 531 8.58 16.51 9.60
CA HIS A 531 8.53 17.15 8.28
C HIS A 531 7.44 16.55 7.42
N GLU A 532 6.44 17.37 7.09
CA GLU A 532 5.31 17.01 6.24
C GLU A 532 5.55 17.42 4.79
N GLU A 533 4.89 16.71 3.87
CA GLU A 533 4.75 17.17 2.48
C GLU A 533 3.94 18.47 2.38
N GLN A 534 4.11 19.17 1.26
CA GLN A 534 3.46 20.46 1.01
C GLN A 534 2.28 20.28 0.05
N GLN A 535 1.13 20.84 0.41
CA GLN A 535 -0.06 20.87 -0.45
C GLN A 535 0.01 22.07 -1.41
N ILE A 536 -0.52 21.92 -2.61
CA ILE A 536 -0.77 23.06 -3.51
C ILE A 536 -1.97 23.90 -2.99
N PRO A 537 -2.14 25.16 -3.46
CA PRO A 537 -3.30 25.97 -3.10
C PRO A 537 -4.63 25.28 -3.41
N LEU A 538 -5.61 25.43 -2.51
CA LEU A 538 -6.90 24.73 -2.58
C LEU A 538 -7.70 25.05 -3.86
N ASP A 539 -7.61 26.29 -4.34
CA ASP A 539 -8.25 26.73 -5.57
C ASP A 539 -7.64 26.06 -6.82
N GLU A 540 -6.34 25.78 -6.81
CA GLU A 540 -5.68 24.99 -7.86
C GLU A 540 -6.00 23.49 -7.71
N ALA A 541 -6.01 22.97 -6.47
CA ALA A 541 -6.26 21.56 -6.18
C ALA A 541 -7.66 21.11 -6.64
N THR A 542 -8.69 21.93 -6.40
CA THR A 542 -10.09 21.60 -6.73
C THR A 542 -10.43 21.72 -8.21
N ARG A 543 -9.59 22.37 -9.01
CA ARG A 543 -9.87 22.72 -10.42
C ARG A 543 -8.97 22.04 -11.43
N THR A 544 -7.99 21.25 -10.97
CA THR A 544 -7.02 20.61 -11.85
C THR A 544 -6.79 19.16 -11.44
N PHE A 545 -6.31 18.38 -12.39
CA PHE A 545 -5.80 17.02 -12.14
C PHE A 545 -4.27 17.01 -11.89
N LYS A 546 -3.67 18.17 -11.58
CA LYS A 546 -2.24 18.23 -11.20
C LYS A 546 -2.03 17.57 -9.85
N GLU A 547 -0.84 16.99 -9.66
CA GLU A 547 -0.45 16.40 -8.38
C GLU A 547 -0.64 17.40 -7.22
N THR A 548 -1.44 17.03 -6.22
CA THR A 548 -1.86 17.97 -5.16
C THR A 548 -0.81 18.18 -4.08
N THR A 549 0.21 17.32 -4.02
CA THR A 549 1.23 17.32 -2.96
C THR A 549 2.62 17.36 -3.55
N ARG A 550 3.58 17.93 -2.82
CA ARG A 550 5.01 17.97 -3.17
C ARG A 550 5.85 17.31 -2.09
N THR A 551 6.81 16.51 -2.52
CA THR A 551 7.75 15.81 -1.63
C THR A 551 8.59 16.79 -0.81
N ILE A 552 9.15 16.29 0.30
CA ILE A 552 10.00 17.07 1.22
C ILE A 552 11.36 17.41 0.60
N SER A 553 12.01 18.46 1.10
CA SER A 553 13.36 18.84 0.65
C SER A 553 14.41 17.82 1.11
N PHE A 554 15.61 17.86 0.51
CA PHE A 554 16.73 17.02 0.98
C PHE A 554 17.12 17.33 2.43
N GLU A 555 17.10 18.60 2.83
CA GLU A 555 17.43 19.03 4.20
C GLU A 555 16.42 18.50 5.21
N ASP A 556 15.13 18.57 4.86
CA ASP A 556 14.04 18.02 5.65
C ASP A 556 14.13 16.49 5.70
N ALA A 557 14.42 15.81 4.59
CA ALA A 557 14.59 14.36 4.56
C ALA A 557 15.79 13.90 5.42
N LEU A 558 16.91 14.62 5.37
CA LEU A 558 18.06 14.36 6.24
C LEU A 558 17.71 14.57 7.71
N SER A 559 16.99 15.65 8.03
CA SER A 559 16.50 15.95 9.38
C SER A 559 15.51 14.89 9.88
N GLU A 560 14.55 14.49 9.04
CA GLU A 560 13.54 13.46 9.32
C GLU A 560 14.18 12.08 9.53
N SER A 561 15.19 11.72 8.72
CA SER A 561 15.91 10.45 8.89
C SER A 561 16.58 10.32 10.28
N LYS A 562 17.07 11.43 10.84
CA LYS A 562 17.67 11.50 12.18
C LYS A 562 16.64 11.34 13.31
N ARG A 563 15.34 11.41 13.00
CA ARG A 563 14.26 11.11 13.94
C ARG A 563 14.08 9.60 14.17
N CYS A 564 14.66 8.75 13.34
CA CYS A 564 14.58 7.31 13.55
C CYS A 564 15.21 6.88 14.87
N LEU A 565 14.45 6.19 15.73
CA LEU A 565 14.95 5.72 17.04
C LEU A 565 15.90 4.51 16.93
N SER A 566 16.13 3.99 15.73
CA SER A 566 16.89 2.75 15.49
C SER A 566 16.39 1.57 16.34
N CYS A 567 15.07 1.47 16.53
CA CYS A 567 14.40 0.49 17.39
C CYS A 567 15.00 -0.92 17.21
N GLY A 568 15.71 -1.46 18.21
CA GLY A 568 16.25 -2.83 18.19
C GLY A 568 17.48 -3.05 17.29
N LEU A 569 18.21 -1.98 16.94
CA LEU A 569 19.48 -2.03 16.19
C LEU A 569 20.46 -0.97 16.72
N CYS A 570 21.74 -1.32 16.86
CA CYS A 570 22.77 -0.36 17.26
C CYS A 570 22.87 0.80 16.25
N PHE A 571 22.98 2.03 16.77
CA PHE A 571 23.24 3.23 15.98
C PHE A 571 24.47 4.00 16.49
N VAL A 572 25.36 3.30 17.19
CA VAL A 572 26.68 3.81 17.61
C VAL A 572 26.59 5.06 18.51
N CYS A 573 25.60 5.11 19.41
CA CYS A 573 25.42 6.20 20.39
C CYS A 573 26.41 6.22 21.56
N ASP A 574 27.29 5.22 21.63
CA ASP A 574 28.31 5.05 22.66
C ASP A 574 27.90 4.88 24.11
N GLN A 575 26.62 4.96 24.44
CA GLN A 575 26.13 4.79 25.81
C GLN A 575 26.67 3.50 26.45
N CYS A 576 26.56 2.37 25.74
CA CYS A 576 27.06 1.09 26.24
C CYS A 576 28.57 1.06 26.48
N ARG A 577 29.36 1.81 25.70
CA ARG A 577 30.82 1.91 25.84
C ARG A 577 31.22 2.86 26.96
N ILE A 578 30.64 4.06 26.98
CA ILE A 578 30.93 5.12 27.95
C ILE A 578 30.59 4.66 29.38
N TYR A 579 29.45 4.00 29.56
CA TYR A 579 29.02 3.53 30.88
C TYR A 579 29.57 2.16 31.26
N CYS A 580 30.43 1.52 30.43
CA CYS A 580 30.99 0.23 30.77
C CYS A 580 32.09 0.38 31.84
N PRO A 581 31.89 -0.07 33.09
CA PRO A 581 32.87 0.11 34.17
C PRO A 581 34.12 -0.77 33.99
N ARG A 582 34.09 -1.70 33.04
CA ARG A 582 35.18 -2.66 32.76
C ARG A 582 35.87 -2.39 31.42
N GLU A 583 35.47 -1.33 30.70
CA GLU A 583 35.98 -1.04 29.35
C GLU A 583 35.91 -2.26 28.41
N ALA A 584 34.86 -3.06 28.57
CA ALA A 584 34.66 -4.32 27.87
C ALA A 584 33.96 -4.16 26.52
N ILE A 585 33.63 -2.94 26.09
CA ILE A 585 32.89 -2.69 24.84
C ILE A 585 33.70 -1.81 23.92
N GLU A 586 33.94 -2.32 22.70
CA GLU A 586 34.78 -1.68 21.69
C GLU A 586 34.02 -1.47 20.37
N ARG A 587 34.51 -0.52 19.55
CA ARG A 587 33.99 -0.24 18.22
C ARG A 587 34.85 -0.89 17.16
N ASP A 588 34.22 -1.53 16.19
CA ASP A 588 34.86 -2.00 14.97
C ASP A 588 34.02 -1.56 13.75
N PHE A 589 34.46 -0.46 13.12
CA PHE A 589 33.80 0.09 11.94
C PHE A 589 33.98 -0.75 10.67
N LYS A 590 34.77 -1.83 10.72
CA LYS A 590 34.81 -2.82 9.63
C LYS A 590 33.59 -3.74 9.66
N ARG A 591 32.85 -3.78 10.78
CA ARG A 591 31.63 -4.57 10.89
C ARG A 591 30.45 -3.87 10.21
N PRO A 592 29.44 -4.63 9.75
CA PRO A 592 28.24 -4.05 9.16
C PRO A 592 27.53 -3.07 10.10
N GLN A 593 26.79 -2.14 9.52
CA GLN A 593 25.91 -1.22 10.24
C GLN A 593 25.03 -2.00 11.23
N GLY A 594 24.92 -1.47 12.45
CA GLY A 594 24.21 -2.15 13.55
C GLY A 594 25.03 -3.20 14.31
N LYS A 595 26.21 -3.60 13.83
CA LYS A 595 27.11 -4.58 14.47
C LYS A 595 28.49 -4.02 14.86
N VAL A 596 28.66 -2.69 14.77
CA VAL A 596 29.91 -1.98 15.09
C VAL A 596 30.35 -2.18 16.54
N MET A 597 29.40 -2.21 17.47
CA MET A 597 29.70 -2.45 18.89
C MET A 597 29.86 -3.94 19.16
N HIS A 598 30.89 -4.30 19.91
CA HIS A 598 31.09 -5.68 20.40
C HIS A 598 31.63 -5.71 21.82
N THR A 599 31.38 -6.82 22.52
CA THR A 599 31.81 -7.02 23.90
C THR A 599 33.00 -7.97 23.94
N ASP A 600 34.09 -7.55 24.59
CA ASP A 600 35.17 -8.41 25.04
C ASP A 600 34.72 -9.12 26.33
N TYR A 601 34.31 -10.38 26.18
CA TYR A 601 33.82 -11.16 27.31
C TYR A 601 34.91 -11.56 28.31
N THR A 602 36.20 -11.37 28.00
CA THR A 602 37.29 -11.58 28.96
C THR A 602 37.36 -10.46 30.00
N ARG A 603 36.84 -9.27 29.66
CA ARG A 603 36.75 -8.12 30.57
C ARG A 603 35.37 -7.95 31.20
N CYS A 604 34.34 -8.48 30.56
CA CYS A 604 32.97 -8.31 31.01
C CYS A 604 32.71 -9.12 32.30
N ASN A 605 32.11 -8.47 33.31
CA ASN A 605 31.68 -9.12 34.54
C ASN A 605 30.15 -9.26 34.66
N GLY A 606 29.40 -8.93 33.61
CA GLY A 606 27.94 -9.03 33.62
C GLY A 606 27.23 -8.06 34.57
N CYS A 607 27.69 -6.80 34.70
CA CYS A 607 27.04 -5.79 35.56
C CYS A 607 25.76 -5.16 34.99
N HIS A 608 25.34 -5.53 33.78
CA HIS A 608 24.11 -5.09 33.08
C HIS A 608 24.04 -3.58 32.71
N VAL A 609 25.04 -2.77 33.07
CA VAL A 609 25.01 -1.31 32.80
C VAL A 609 24.85 -1.01 31.31
N CYS A 610 25.53 -1.74 30.43
CA CYS A 610 25.41 -1.57 28.98
C CYS A 610 23.99 -1.84 28.45
N HIS A 611 23.27 -2.81 29.04
CA HIS A 611 21.87 -3.09 28.72
C HIS A 611 20.96 -1.95 29.21
N LEU A 612 21.15 -1.50 30.46
CA LEU A 612 20.36 -0.42 31.05
C LEU A 612 20.54 0.91 30.30
N ALA A 613 21.75 1.16 29.81
CA ALA A 613 22.13 2.34 29.04
C ALA A 613 21.79 2.25 27.54
N CYS A 614 21.38 1.09 27.02
CA CYS A 614 21.08 0.92 25.59
C CYS A 614 19.74 1.59 25.24
N PRO A 615 19.72 2.69 24.47
CA PRO A 615 18.48 3.44 24.26
C PRO A 615 17.51 2.73 23.31
N CYS A 616 18.01 1.95 22.36
CA CYS A 616 17.20 1.29 21.35
C CYS A 616 16.76 -0.15 21.71
N GLY A 617 17.12 -0.66 22.88
CA GLY A 617 16.76 -2.02 23.31
C GLY A 617 17.48 -3.15 22.55
N TYR A 618 18.62 -2.85 21.91
CA TYR A 618 19.42 -3.81 21.12
C TYR A 618 20.21 -4.80 22.00
N ILE A 619 20.65 -4.37 23.18
CA ILE A 619 21.40 -5.21 24.12
C ILE A 619 20.40 -5.92 25.03
N GLN A 620 20.49 -7.24 25.13
CA GLN A 620 19.72 -8.08 26.06
C GLN A 620 20.69 -8.80 27.02
N MET A 621 20.22 -9.21 28.19
CA MET A 621 21.05 -9.96 29.15
C MET A 621 20.77 -11.46 29.07
N GLY A 622 21.78 -12.28 29.35
CA GLY A 622 21.58 -13.67 29.75
C GLY A 622 21.45 -14.71 28.64
N MET A 623 21.95 -14.42 27.43
CA MET A 623 22.00 -15.40 26.33
C MET A 623 23.29 -15.25 25.50
N GLY A 624 24.43 -15.02 26.15
CA GLY A 624 25.73 -14.95 25.49
C GLY A 624 26.06 -16.26 24.76
N LEU A 625 26.40 -16.16 23.48
CA LEU A 625 26.99 -17.23 22.66
C LEU A 625 28.50 -17.23 22.78
#